data_AF-A0A3M2CW45-F1
#
_entry.id   AF-A0A3M2CW45-F1
#
_cell.length_a   1.000
_cell.length_b   1.000
_cell.length_c   1.000
_cell.angle_alpha   90.00
_cell.angle_beta   90.00
_cell.angle_gamma   90.00
#
_symmetry.space_group_name_H-M   'P 1'
#
loop_
_entity.id
_entity.type
_entity.pdbx_description
1 polymer ?
#
loop_
_entity_poly.entity_id
_entity_poly.type
_entity_poly.pdbx_seq_one_letter_code
_entity_poly.pdbx_strand_id
1 'polypeptide(L)'
;MSTAHRLRRRVSALPAHKGRRLPADLKEELALYARSASAEGAGAGEIARRLGVSAPTVRRLLRSAPRGALLAVGTVELASPPLRVMVPGGLVVEGLDVDGVAALSRALTS
;
A
#
# COMPACT_ATOMS: atom_id res chain seq x y z
N MET A 1 -21.99 -12.24 -9.52
CA MET A 1 -20.89 -12.06 -10.50
C MET A 1 -19.70 -11.40 -9.81
N SER A 2 -18.49 -11.97 -9.89
CA SER A 2 -17.28 -11.36 -9.32
C SER A 2 -16.88 -10.07 -10.06
N THR A 3 -16.36 -9.07 -9.35
CA THR A 3 -15.86 -7.79 -9.91
C THR A 3 -14.87 -8.02 -11.06
N ALA A 4 -13.98 -9.01 -10.93
CA ALA A 4 -13.02 -9.36 -11.98
C ALA A 4 -13.71 -9.81 -13.28
N HIS A 5 -14.79 -10.59 -13.17
CA HIS A 5 -15.54 -11.09 -14.32
C HIS A 5 -16.28 -9.95 -15.05
N ARG A 6 -16.85 -8.99 -14.31
CA ARG A 6 -17.45 -7.77 -14.87
C ARG A 6 -16.41 -6.95 -15.64
N LEU A 7 -15.26 -6.69 -15.02
CA LEU A 7 -14.19 -5.89 -15.62
C LEU A 7 -13.62 -6.57 -16.87
N ARG A 8 -13.38 -7.88 -16.81
CA ARG A 8 -12.93 -8.66 -17.95
C ARG A 8 -13.92 -8.59 -19.12
N ARG A 9 -15.23 -8.71 -18.86
CA ARG A 9 -16.26 -8.53 -19.89
C ARG A 9 -16.20 -7.15 -20.54
N ARG A 10 -16.06 -6.08 -19.75
CA ARG A 10 -15.94 -4.71 -20.28
C ARG A 10 -14.69 -4.53 -21.13
N VAL A 11 -13.55 -5.09 -20.71
CA VAL A 11 -12.31 -5.09 -21.49
C VAL A 11 -12.47 -5.87 -22.80
N SER A 12 -13.14 -7.02 -22.78
CA SER A 12 -13.38 -7.84 -23.97
C SER A 12 -14.37 -7.21 -24.95
N ALA A 13 -15.35 -6.44 -24.46
CA ALA A 13 -16.33 -5.74 -25.30
C ALA A 13 -15.73 -4.58 -26.10
N LEU A 14 -14.53 -4.11 -25.73
CA LEU A 14 -13.82 -3.09 -26.50
C LEU A 14 -13.30 -3.70 -27.81
N PRO A 15 -13.38 -2.97 -28.92
CA PRO A 15 -12.91 -3.49 -30.18
C PRO A 15 -11.39 -3.75 -30.16
N ALA A 16 -10.99 -4.81 -30.86
CA ALA A 16 -9.63 -5.33 -30.87
C ALA A 16 -8.82 -4.64 -31.98
N HIS A 17 -8.24 -3.47 -31.68
CA HIS A 17 -7.29 -2.82 -32.60
C HIS A 17 -5.98 -2.47 -31.89
N LYS A 18 -4.91 -2.39 -32.69
CA LYS A 18 -3.58 -1.92 -32.26
C LYS A 18 -3.74 -0.59 -31.52
N GLY A 19 -3.34 -0.55 -30.25
CA GLY A 19 -3.43 0.66 -29.44
C GLY A 19 -4.78 0.87 -28.72
N ARG A 20 -5.50 -0.21 -28.38
CA ARG A 20 -6.72 -0.17 -27.53
C ARG A 20 -6.57 0.87 -26.41
N ARG A 21 -7.21 2.02 -26.58
CA ARG A 21 -7.33 3.03 -25.52
C ARG A 21 -8.42 2.56 -24.58
N LEU A 22 -8.03 2.23 -23.35
CA LEU A 22 -9.00 2.01 -22.29
C LEU A 22 -9.69 3.34 -21.99
N PRO A 23 -11.03 3.39 -21.99
CA PRO A 23 -11.79 4.51 -21.45
C PRO A 23 -11.30 4.89 -20.04
N ALA A 24 -11.34 6.17 -19.71
CA ALA A 24 -10.75 6.69 -18.47
C ALA A 24 -11.40 6.06 -17.21
N ASP A 25 -12.73 5.92 -17.22
CA ASP A 25 -13.52 5.26 -16.19
C ASP A 25 -13.14 3.78 -16.02
N LEU A 26 -12.99 3.05 -17.13
CA LEU A 26 -12.59 1.65 -17.10
C LEU A 26 -11.15 1.52 -16.60
N LYS A 27 -10.26 2.43 -16.99
CA LYS A 27 -8.87 2.46 -16.52
C LYS A 27 -8.80 2.68 -15.01
N GLU A 28 -9.66 3.53 -14.46
CA GLU A 28 -9.74 3.80 -13.03
C GLU A 28 -10.26 2.60 -12.24
N GLU A 29 -11.35 1.96 -12.71
CA GLU A 29 -11.87 0.73 -12.09
C GLU A 29 -10.86 -0.42 -12.13
N LEU A 30 -10.15 -0.59 -13.27
CA LEU A 30 -9.09 -1.59 -13.39
C LEU A 30 -7.92 -1.29 -12.43
N ALA A 31 -7.58 -0.01 -12.23
CA ALA A 31 -6.53 0.40 -11.32
C ALA A 31 -6.91 0.15 -9.85
N LEU A 32 -8.16 0.46 -9.47
CA LEU A 32 -8.68 0.17 -8.13
C LEU A 32 -8.66 -1.33 -7.82
N TYR A 33 -9.17 -2.15 -8.74
CA TYR A 33 -9.13 -3.60 -8.58
C TYR A 33 -7.69 -4.13 -8.51
N ALA A 34 -6.80 -3.67 -9.41
CA ALA A 34 -5.41 -4.11 -9.42
C ALA A 34 -4.68 -3.77 -8.11
N ARG A 35 -4.95 -2.59 -7.51
CA ARG A 35 -4.38 -2.20 -6.22
C ARG A 35 -4.90 -3.07 -5.07
N SER A 36 -6.21 -3.31 -4.99
CA SER A 36 -6.79 -4.20 -3.96
C SER A 36 -6.18 -5.60 -4.06
N ALA A 37 -6.20 -6.19 -5.26
CA ALA A 37 -5.65 -7.52 -5.48
C ALA A 37 -4.14 -7.59 -5.19
N SER A 38 -3.39 -6.53 -5.51
CA SER A 38 -1.96 -6.46 -5.18
C SER A 38 -1.71 -6.32 -3.68
N ALA A 39 -2.56 -5.60 -2.95
CA ALA A 39 -2.49 -5.50 -1.49
C ALA A 39 -2.82 -6.83 -0.81
N GLU A 40 -3.66 -7.65 -1.43
CA GLU A 40 -3.95 -9.04 -1.05
C GLU A 40 -2.83 -10.03 -1.45
N GLY A 41 -1.73 -9.55 -2.03
CA GLY A 41 -0.56 -10.38 -2.41
C GLY A 41 -0.60 -10.95 -3.83
N ALA A 42 -1.59 -10.61 -4.67
CA ALA A 42 -1.65 -11.11 -6.04
C ALA A 42 -0.57 -10.48 -6.93
N GLY A 43 0.16 -11.31 -7.67
CA GLY A 43 1.17 -10.85 -8.62
C GLY A 43 0.56 -10.20 -9.89
N ALA A 44 1.31 -9.31 -10.54
CA ALA A 44 0.84 -8.59 -11.73
C ALA A 44 0.39 -9.52 -12.89
N GLY A 45 1.02 -10.69 -13.04
CA GLY A 45 0.63 -11.69 -14.05
C GLY A 45 -0.70 -12.37 -13.73
N GLU A 46 -0.99 -12.59 -12.44
CA GLU A 46 -2.26 -13.14 -12.00
C GLU A 46 -3.40 -12.14 -12.19
N ILE A 47 -3.19 -10.90 -11.78
CA ILE A 47 -4.13 -9.80 -11.98
C ILE A 47 -4.44 -9.62 -13.48
N ALA A 48 -3.42 -9.71 -14.33
CA ALA A 48 -3.57 -9.64 -15.78
C ALA A 48 -4.51 -10.73 -16.33
N ARG A 49 -4.34 -11.98 -15.91
CA ARG A 49 -5.23 -13.11 -16.28
C ARG A 49 -6.66 -12.90 -15.81
N ARG A 50 -6.84 -12.41 -14.58
CA ARG A 50 -8.17 -12.13 -14.00
C ARG A 50 -8.90 -11.04 -14.80
N LEU A 51 -8.19 -9.98 -15.20
CA LEU A 51 -8.75 -8.81 -15.88
C LEU A 51 -8.81 -8.93 -17.42
N GLY A 52 -8.11 -9.89 -18.02
CA GLY A 52 -8.03 -10.02 -19.48
C GLY A 52 -7.20 -8.91 -20.15
N VAL A 53 -6.18 -8.39 -19.46
CA VAL A 53 -5.25 -7.38 -19.97
C VAL A 53 -3.81 -7.92 -19.92
N SER A 54 -2.86 -7.22 -20.54
CA SER A 54 -1.45 -7.61 -20.47
C SER A 54 -0.80 -7.24 -19.12
N ALA A 55 0.18 -8.02 -18.66
CA ALA A 55 0.93 -7.71 -17.44
C ALA A 55 1.61 -6.32 -17.47
N PRO A 56 2.17 -5.83 -18.60
CA PRO A 56 2.63 -4.45 -18.72
C PRO A 56 1.53 -3.41 -18.46
N THR A 57 0.29 -3.69 -18.87
CA THR A 57 -0.86 -2.81 -18.60
C THR A 57 -1.13 -2.74 -17.10
N VAL A 58 -1.12 -3.88 -16.39
CA VAL A 58 -1.28 -3.93 -14.93
C VAL A 58 -0.16 -3.15 -14.23
N ARG A 59 1.11 -3.35 -14.62
CA ARG A 59 2.24 -2.58 -14.06
C ARG A 59 2.06 -1.08 -14.26
N ARG A 60 1.55 -0.66 -15.43
CA ARG A 60 1.25 0.76 -15.70
C ARG A 60 0.11 1.29 -14.83
N LEU A 61 -0.93 0.49 -14.59
CA LEU A 61 -2.05 0.85 -13.70
C LEU A 61 -1.58 1.00 -12.26
N LEU A 62 -0.75 0.08 -11.75
CA LEU A 62 -0.21 0.12 -10.39
C LEU A 62 0.73 1.31 -10.16
N ARG A 63 1.52 1.69 -11.17
CA ARG A 63 2.38 2.90 -11.12
C ARG A 63 1.62 4.21 -11.25
N SER A 64 0.39 4.18 -11.77
CA SER A 64 -0.40 5.40 -11.94
C SER A 64 -1.00 5.76 -10.57
N ALA A 65 -0.45 6.80 -9.93
CA ALA A 65 -1.07 7.38 -8.74
C ALA A 65 -2.51 7.82 -9.08
N PRO A 66 -3.51 7.49 -8.25
CA PRO A 66 -4.84 8.07 -8.44
C PRO A 66 -4.73 9.59 -8.32
N ARG A 67 -5.30 10.33 -9.27
CA ARG A 67 -5.45 11.79 -9.12
C ARG A 67 -6.47 12.03 -8.01
N GLY A 68 -6.04 12.54 -6.87
CA GLY A 68 -6.93 13.04 -5.81
C GLY A 68 -7.47 12.02 -4.81
N ALA A 69 -7.01 10.77 -4.78
CA ALA A 69 -7.42 9.83 -3.73
C ALA A 69 -6.42 9.85 -2.57
N LEU A 70 -6.89 10.31 -1.39
CA LEU A 70 -6.23 10.03 -0.13
C LEU A 70 -6.26 8.51 0.08
N LEU A 71 -5.08 7.89 0.16
CA LEU A 71 -4.95 6.47 0.45
C LEU A 71 -4.88 6.32 1.98
N ALA A 72 -5.75 5.48 2.54
CA ALA A 72 -5.59 5.04 3.92
C ALA A 72 -4.28 4.25 4.02
N VAL A 73 -3.29 4.84 4.69
CA VAL A 73 -2.06 4.15 5.03
C VAL A 73 -2.35 3.39 6.31
N GLY A 74 -2.26 2.06 6.25
CA GLY A 74 -2.31 1.25 7.46
C GLY A 74 -1.13 1.64 8.35
N THR A 75 -1.42 2.27 9.48
CA THR A 75 -0.42 2.49 10.52
C THR A 75 -0.14 1.16 11.17
N VAL A 76 1.05 0.61 10.92
CA VAL A 76 1.54 -0.51 11.72
C VAL A 76 2.01 0.09 13.03
N GLU A 77 1.33 -0.25 14.13
CA GLU A 77 1.86 -0.03 15.47
C GLU A 77 3.08 -0.94 15.63
N LEU A 78 4.25 -0.39 15.29
CA LEU A 78 5.51 -1.03 15.64
C LEU A 78 5.64 -0.86 17.15
N ALA A 79 5.34 -1.93 17.90
CA ALA A 79 5.74 -2.02 19.30
C ALA A 79 7.24 -1.74 19.37
N SER A 80 7.59 -0.55 19.85
CA SER A 80 8.99 -0.19 20.01
C SER A 80 9.59 -1.10 21.07
N PRO A 81 10.73 -1.75 20.79
CA PRO A 81 11.39 -2.55 21.81
C PRO A 81 11.73 -1.65 23.01
N PRO A 82 11.61 -2.16 24.25
CA PRO A 82 11.94 -1.39 25.43
C PRO A 82 13.40 -0.90 25.36
N LEU A 83 13.59 0.38 25.64
CA LEU A 83 14.87 1.05 25.66
C LEU A 83 15.56 0.87 27.01
N ARG A 84 16.89 0.86 26.95
CA ARG A 84 17.79 0.82 28.12
C ARG A 84 18.62 2.10 28.11
N VAL A 85 18.54 2.86 29.19
CA VAL A 85 19.24 4.15 29.33
C VAL A 85 20.17 4.10 30.53
N MET A 86 21.43 4.46 30.31
CA MET A 86 22.40 4.67 31.38
C MET A 86 22.34 6.14 31.79
N VAL A 87 22.11 6.40 33.08
CA VAL A 87 22.04 7.76 33.64
C VAL A 87 23.34 8.14 34.34
N PRO A 88 23.58 9.44 34.63
CA PRO A 88 24.72 9.86 35.43
C PRO A 88 24.79 9.11 36.76
N GLY A 89 25.99 8.70 37.18
CA GLY A 89 26.19 7.85 38.36
C GLY A 89 26.21 6.35 38.08
N GLY A 90 26.09 5.92 36.82
CA GLY A 90 26.25 4.52 36.41
C GLY A 90 25.02 3.64 36.64
N LEU A 91 23.89 4.24 37.03
CA LEU A 91 22.62 3.53 37.13
C LEU A 91 22.06 3.26 35.72
N VAL A 92 21.40 2.11 35.57
CA VAL A 92 20.78 1.70 34.31
C VAL A 92 19.29 1.52 34.52
N VAL A 93 18.49 2.17 33.68
CA VAL A 93 17.04 2.09 33.66
C VAL A 93 16.62 1.32 32.40
N GLU A 94 15.82 0.27 32.60
CA GLU A 94 15.35 -0.63 31.54
C GLU A 94 13.84 -0.49 31.36
N GLY A 95 13.32 -0.95 30.22
CA GLY A 95 11.87 -0.96 29.99
C GLY A 95 11.27 0.38 29.57
N LEU A 96 12.09 1.35 29.17
CA LEU A 96 11.59 2.68 28.80
C LEU A 96 11.06 2.70 27.36
N ASP A 97 9.95 3.39 27.13
CA ASP A 97 9.58 3.85 25.80
C ASP A 97 10.23 5.21 25.51
N VAL A 98 10.03 5.72 24.29
CA VAL A 98 10.59 7.01 23.86
C VAL A 98 10.14 8.15 24.78
N ASP A 99 8.87 8.13 25.22
CA ASP A 99 8.32 9.13 26.12
C ASP A 99 8.95 9.07 27.51
N GLY A 100 9.20 7.87 28.03
CA GLY A 100 9.92 7.62 29.27
C GLY A 100 11.37 8.11 29.21
N VAL A 101 12.06 7.90 28.09
CA VAL A 101 13.40 8.47 27.87
C VAL A 101 13.37 10.00 27.86
N ALA A 102 12.39 10.61 27.18
CA ALA A 102 12.24 12.06 27.14
C ALA A 102 11.91 12.66 28.51
N ALA A 103 11.07 11.99 29.32
CA ALA A 103 10.79 12.38 30.69
C ALA A 103 12.03 12.30 31.58
N LEU A 104 12.77 11.19 31.50
CA LEU A 104 14.02 11.00 32.23
C LEU A 104 15.08 12.04 31.86
N SER A 105 15.25 12.34 30.56
CA SER A 105 16.18 13.35 30.09
C SER A 105 15.86 14.74 30.65
N ARG A 106 14.58 15.13 30.72
CA ARG A 106 14.16 16.40 31.32
C ARG A 106 14.47 16.47 32.81
N ALA A 107 14.21 15.40 33.56
CA ALA A 107 14.47 15.36 35.00
C ALA A 107 15.97 15.40 35.35
N LEU A 108 16.84 14.95 34.45
CA LEU A 108 18.30 14.94 34.65
C LEU A 108 18.99 16.22 34.17
N THR A 109 18.28 17.10 33.46
CA THR A 109 18.81 18.35 32.91
C THR A 109 18.24 19.61 33.57
N SER A 110 17.29 19.43 34.50
CA SER A 110 16.80 20.46 35.44
C SER A 110 17.68 20.55 36.68
#